data_AF-A0A9Q2NUL6-F1
#
_entry.id   AF-A0A9Q2NUL6-F1
#
_cell.length_a   1.000
_cell.length_b   1.000
_cell.length_c   1.000
_cell.angle_alpha   90.00
_cell.angle_beta   90.00
_cell.angle_gamma   90.00
#
_symmetry.space_group_name_H-M   'P 1'
#
loop_
_entity.id
_entity.type
_entity.pdbx_description
1 polymer ?
#
loop_
_entity_poly.entity_id
_entity_poly.type
_entity_poly.pdbx_seq_one_letter_code
_entity_poly.pdbx_strand_id
1 'polypeptide(L)' 'MAQTKKRQAFALGKTTHSEPHLTGEPIMRILCEKTDNLVGFLYQWNNGDLQPAWLDVAMAEVRYEPISDPA' A
#
# COMPACT_ATOMS: atom_id res chain seq x y z
N MET A 1 -22.54 -35.87 46.86
CA MET A 1 -22.53 -34.40 47.00
C MET A 1 -21.30 -33.87 46.28
N ALA A 2 -21.49 -32.88 45.39
CA ALA A 2 -20.49 -31.93 44.85
C ALA A 2 -19.23 -32.49 44.09
N GLN A 3 -18.67 -31.89 43.04
CA GLN A 3 -19.02 -30.79 42.13
C GLN A 3 -17.95 -30.75 41.03
N THR A 4 -18.39 -30.78 39.77
CA THR A 4 -17.94 -29.95 38.62
C THR A 4 -16.44 -29.71 38.33
N LYS A 5 -15.96 -30.41 37.29
CA LYS A 5 -15.47 -29.86 35.99
C LYS A 5 -14.51 -28.65 36.04
N LYS A 6 -13.29 -28.86 35.51
CA LYS A 6 -12.63 -27.91 34.59
C LYS A 6 -11.87 -28.68 33.51
N ARG A 7 -12.51 -28.84 32.35
CA ARG A 7 -11.82 -29.22 31.11
C ARG A 7 -11.04 -27.99 30.65
N GLN A 8 -9.71 -28.07 30.65
CA GLN A 8 -8.91 -27.10 29.92
C GLN A 8 -8.98 -27.49 28.44
N ALA A 9 -9.70 -26.68 27.67
CA ALA A 9 -9.59 -26.67 26.23
C ALA A 9 -8.71 -25.48 25.87
N PHE A 10 -7.43 -25.74 25.57
CA PHE A 10 -6.63 -24.80 24.79
C PHE A 10 -7.11 -24.93 23.34
N ALA A 11 -8.14 -24.17 23.00
CA ALA A 11 -8.40 -23.88 21.61
C ALA A 11 -7.24 -22.98 21.15
N LEU A 12 -6.29 -23.56 20.39
CA LEU A 12 -5.43 -22.76 19.53
C LEU A 12 -6.32 -22.21 18.41
N GLY A 13 -7.07 -21.16 18.75
CA GLY A 13 -7.72 -20.33 17.76
C GLY A 13 -6.61 -19.81 16.86
N LYS A 14 -6.55 -20.31 15.62
CA LYS A 14 -5.79 -19.63 14.58
C LYS A 14 -6.52 -18.31 14.35
N THR A 15 -6.12 -17.28 15.09
CA THR A 15 -6.49 -15.91 14.76
C THR A 15 -5.85 -15.66 13.40
N THR A 16 -6.65 -15.81 12.34
CA THR A 16 -6.32 -15.23 11.05
C THR A 16 -6.24 -13.73 11.29
N HIS A 17 -5.05 -13.24 11.63
CA HIS A 17 -4.77 -11.82 11.59
C HIS A 17 -4.88 -11.46 10.12
N SER A 18 -6.07 -11.07 9.68
CA SER A 18 -6.24 -10.35 8.43
C SER A 18 -5.67 -8.97 8.68
N GLU A 19 -4.34 -8.86 8.65
CA GLU A 19 -3.72 -7.56 8.50
C GLU A 19 -4.31 -6.96 7.22
N PRO A 20 -4.77 -5.70 7.25
CA PRO A 20 -5.29 -5.06 6.05
C PRO A 20 -4.20 -5.13 4.98
N HIS A 21 -4.57 -5.60 3.79
CA HIS A 21 -3.65 -5.60 2.66
C HIS A 21 -3.11 -4.18 2.46
N LEU A 22 -1.82 -4.07 2.19
CA LEU A 22 -1.20 -2.80 1.83
C LEU A 22 -1.78 -2.37 0.47
N THR A 23 -2.57 -1.31 0.46
CA THR A 23 -3.21 -0.76 -0.75
C THR A 23 -2.68 0.65 -0.98
N GLY A 24 -2.38 0.98 -2.24
CA GLY A 24 -1.86 2.28 -2.63
C GLY A 24 -2.71 2.91 -3.72
N GLU A 25 -2.97 4.21 -3.60
CA GLU A 25 -3.64 5.02 -4.62
C GLU A 25 -2.63 5.93 -5.31
N PRO A 26 -2.65 6.03 -6.64
CA PRO A 26 -1.75 6.94 -7.35
C PRO A 26 -2.22 8.38 -7.13
N ILE A 27 -1.35 9.23 -6.61
CA ILE A 27 -1.65 10.64 -6.32
C ILE A 27 -0.97 11.61 -7.30
N MET A 28 0.18 11.22 -7.87
CA MET A 28 0.91 12.03 -8.84
C MET A 28 1.47 11.18 -9.97
N ARG A 29 1.63 11.79 -11.14
CA ARG A 29 2.36 11.26 -12.29
C ARG A 29 3.81 11.72 -12.19
N ILE A 30 4.73 10.85 -12.55
CA ILE A 30 6.15 11.15 -12.62
C ILE A 30 6.48 11.25 -14.11
N LEU A 31 6.84 12.46 -14.54
CA LEU A 31 7.19 12.76 -15.93
C LEU A 31 8.70 12.98 -16.04
N CYS A 32 9.30 12.52 -17.12
CA CYS A 32 10.69 12.85 -17.45
C CYS A 32 10.80 14.33 -17.79
N GLU A 33 11.69 15.07 -17.13
CA GLU A 33 11.83 16.51 -17.35
C GLU A 33 12.28 16.86 -18.77
N LYS A 34 13.10 16.00 -19.40
CA LYS A 34 13.66 16.23 -20.74
C LYS A 34 12.70 15.95 -21.88
N THR A 35 11.84 14.95 -21.71
CA THR A 35 11.00 14.41 -22.80
C THR A 35 9.51 14.55 -22.54
N ASP A 36 9.12 14.96 -21.33
CA ASP A 36 7.74 15.05 -20.84
C ASP A 36 6.99 13.71 -20.86
N ASN A 37 7.72 12.60 -21.03
CA ASN A 37 7.14 11.26 -21.05
C ASN A 37 6.82 10.78 -19.63
N LEU A 38 5.71 10.03 -19.50
CA LEU A 38 5.35 9.36 -18.26
C LEU A 38 6.34 8.23 -17.95
N VAL A 39 7.00 8.31 -16.79
CA VAL A 39 8.00 7.33 -16.34
C VAL A 39 7.62 6.63 -15.04
N GLY A 40 6.55 7.07 -14.37
CA GLY A 40 6.08 6.45 -13.14
C GLY A 40 4.88 7.16 -12.51
N PHE A 41 4.50 6.68 -11.34
CA PHE A 41 3.49 7.31 -10.48
C PHE A 41 3.96 7.33 -9.04
N LEU A 42 3.59 8.37 -8.29
CA LEU A 42 3.72 8.36 -6.84
C LEU A 42 2.46 7.78 -6.23
N TYR A 43 2.61 6.72 -5.46
CA TYR A 43 1.53 6.11 -4.71
C TYR A 43 1.54 6.58 -3.26
N GLN A 44 0.35 6.88 -2.75
CA GLN A 44 0.10 7.00 -1.32
C GLN A 44 -0.51 5.70 -0.82
N TRP A 45 0.18 5.07 0.12
CA TRP A 45 -0.26 3.84 0.75
C TRP A 45 -1.17 4.12 1.94
N ASN A 46 -2.03 3.16 2.27
CA ASN A 46 -2.97 3.23 3.40
C ASN A 46 -2.28 3.32 4.77
N ASN A 47 -0.98 3.03 4.86
CA ASN A 47 -0.17 3.23 6.05
C ASN A 47 0.43 4.65 6.15
N GLY A 48 0.19 5.51 5.16
CA GLY A 48 0.70 6.88 5.08
C GLY A 48 2.02 7.01 4.30
N ASP A 49 2.62 5.91 3.85
CA ASP A 49 3.86 5.96 3.09
C ASP A 49 3.63 6.49 1.68
N LEU A 50 4.60 7.26 1.19
CA LEU A 50 4.67 7.73 -0.19
C LEU A 50 5.78 6.98 -0.92
N GLN A 51 5.44 6.23 -1.96
CA GLN A 51 6.43 5.45 -2.71
C GLN A 51 6.27 5.64 -4.22
N PRO A 52 7.36 6.00 -4.93
CA PRO A 52 7.34 6.05 -6.39
C PRO A 52 7.36 4.64 -6.95
N ALA A 53 6.50 4.39 -7.92
CA ALA A 53 6.50 3.21 -8.77
C ALA A 53 6.95 3.63 -10.17
N TRP A 54 8.12 3.13 -10.57
CA TRP A 54 8.73 3.39 -11.87
C TRP A 54 8.24 2.36 -12.89
N LEU A 55 7.94 2.81 -14.11
CA LEU A 55 7.52 1.92 -15.20
C LEU A 55 8.69 1.17 -15.85
N ASP A 56 9.87 1.78 -15.81
CA ASP A 56 11.11 1.22 -16.34
C ASP A 56 12.23 1.40 -15.30
N VAL A 57 13.19 2.29 -15.56
CA VAL A 57 14.30 2.58 -14.64
C VAL A 57 13.98 3.79 -13.77
N ALA A 58 14.40 3.77 -12.51
CA ALA A 58 14.32 4.93 -11.65
C ALA A 58 15.18 6.08 -12.17
N MET A 59 14.60 7.28 -12.28
CA MET A 59 15.25 8.46 -12.85
C MET A 59 15.30 9.62 -11.84
N ALA A 60 16.41 10.37 -11.84
CA ALA A 60 16.55 11.55 -10.98
C ALA A 60 15.97 12.83 -11.62
N GLU A 61 16.00 12.94 -12.95
CA GLU A 61 15.55 14.11 -13.71
C GLU A 61 14.06 14.01 -14.06
N VAL A 62 13.22 14.10 -13.03
CA VAL A 62 11.76 13.95 -13.17
C VAL A 62 10.98 15.05 -12.48
N ARG A 63 9.81 15.35 -13.03
CA ARG A 63 8.81 16.26 -12.46
C ARG A 63 7.62 15.47 -11.96
N TYR A 64 7.13 15.82 -10.77
CA TYR A 64 5.91 15.27 -10.22
C TYR A 64 4.75 16.21 -10.55
N GLU A 65 3.70 15.66 -11.14
CA GLU A 65 2.48 16.40 -11.46
C GLU A 65 1.25 15.74 -10.82
N PRO A 66 0.32 16.51 -10.25
CA PRO A 66 -0.94 15.95 -9.77
C PRO A 66 -1.65 15.18 -10.87
N ILE A 67 -2.22 14.02 -10.52
CA ILE A 67 -3.18 13.38 -11.41
C ILE A 67 -4.45 14.25 -11.33
N SER A 68 -4.58 15.19 -12.26
CA SER A 68 -5.85 15.90 -12.44
C SER A 68 -6.92 14.85 -12.73
N ASP A 69 -7.96 14.83 -11.91
CA ASP A 69 -9.16 14.02 -12.15
C ASP A 69 -9.59 14.18 -13.61
N PRO A 70 -9.91 13.10 -14.34
CA PRO A 70 -10.66 13.25 -15.57
C PRO A 70 -12.02 13.87 -15.19
N ALA A 71 -12.20 15.14 -15.57
CA ALA A 71 -13.41 15.92 -15.37
C ALA A 71 -14.69 15.21 -15.85
#